data_AF-A5Y5B3-F1
#
_entry.id   AF-A5Y5B3-F1
#
_cell.length_a   1.000
_cell.length_b   1.000
_cell.length_c   1.000
_cell.angle_alpha   90.00
_cell.angle_beta   90.00
_cell.angle_gamma   90.00
#
_symmetry.space_group_name_H-M   'P 1'
#
loop_
_entity.id
_entity.type
_entity.pdbx_description
1 polymer ?
#
loop_
_entity_poly.entity_id
_entity_poly.type
_entity_poly.pdbx_seq_one_letter_code
_entity_poly.pdbx_strand_id
1 'polypeptide(L)' 'RISKDPQSVAARHRRERISDRIRVLQRLVPGGTKMDTASMLDEAIHYVKFLKLQLQVCDTCNLVPVD' A
#
# COMPACT_ATOMS: atom_id res chain seq x y z
N ARG A 1 -5.62 27.60 18.80
CA ARG A 1 -4.14 27.70 18.90
C ARG A 1 -3.56 26.29 18.75
N ILE A 2 -2.53 26.09 17.92
CA ILE A 2 -1.85 24.78 17.81
C ILE A 2 -0.91 24.62 19.02
N SER A 3 -0.99 23.47 19.70
CA SER A 3 -0.09 23.16 20.82
C SER A 3 1.38 23.06 20.33
N LYS A 4 2.28 23.72 21.07
CA LYS A 4 3.74 23.68 20.87
C LYS A 4 4.45 22.78 21.88
N ASP A 5 3.70 22.12 22.75
CA ASP A 5 4.26 21.13 23.66
C ASP A 5 5.00 20.01 22.86
N PRO A 6 6.21 19.60 23.26
CA PRO A 6 7.00 18.62 22.52
C PRO A 6 6.27 17.31 22.20
N GLN A 7 5.46 16.79 23.12
CA GLN A 7 4.69 15.56 22.90
C GLN A 7 3.63 15.76 21.82
N SER A 8 2.93 16.89 21.86
CA SER A 8 1.92 17.28 20.86
C SER A 8 2.54 17.43 19.46
N VAL A 9 3.72 18.04 19.37
CA VAL A 9 4.48 18.18 18.11
C VAL A 9 4.91 16.82 17.56
N ALA A 10 5.50 15.97 18.40
CA ALA A 10 5.92 14.62 18.01
C ALA A 10 4.75 13.77 17.51
N ALA A 11 3.61 13.81 18.21
CA ALA A 11 2.39 13.11 17.79
C ALA A 11 1.87 13.61 16.43
N ARG A 12 1.95 14.92 16.17
CA ARG A 12 1.56 15.49 14.87
C ARG A 12 2.47 15.00 13.75
N HIS A 13 3.79 15.07 13.91
CA HIS A 13 4.74 14.56 12.89
C HIS A 13 4.53 13.06 12.62
N ARG A 14 4.21 12.26 13.65
CA ARG A 14 3.87 10.85 13.45
C ARG A 14 2.62 10.67 12.58
N ARG A 15 1.56 11.43 12.86
CA ARG A 15 0.31 11.38 12.07
C ARG A 15 0.54 11.81 10.63
N GLU A 16 1.28 12.90 10.40
CA GLU A 16 1.62 13.38 9.06
C GLU A 16 2.35 12.29 8.26
N ARG A 17 3.39 11.67 8.83
CA ARG A 17 4.10 10.55 8.19
C ARG A 17 3.19 9.36 7.87
N ILE A 18 2.22 9.06 8.73
CA ILE A 18 1.24 7.98 8.47
C ILE A 18 0.32 8.39 7.32
N SER A 19 -0.24 9.60 7.36
CA SER A 19 -1.12 10.12 6.31
C SER A 19 -0.44 10.14 4.94
N ASP A 20 0.85 10.50 4.87
CA ASP A 20 1.61 10.47 3.62
C ASP A 20 1.74 9.05 3.06
N ARG A 21 2.05 8.08 3.92
CA ARG A 21 2.14 6.66 3.53
C ARG A 21 0.79 6.12 3.06
N ILE A 22 -0.29 6.46 3.74
CA ILE A 22 -1.66 6.10 3.33
C ILE A 22 -1.99 6.70 1.97
N ARG A 23 -1.64 7.96 1.71
CA ARG A 23 -1.88 8.61 0.41
C ARG A 23 -1.12 7.97 -0.74
N VAL A 24 0.11 7.49 -0.49
CA VAL A 24 0.86 6.71 -1.47
C VAL A 24 0.16 5.38 -1.72
N LEU A 25 -0.23 4.67 -0.65
CA LEU A 25 -0.90 3.37 -0.75
C LEU A 25 -2.21 3.47 -1.54
N GLN A 26 -3.01 4.52 -1.34
CA GLN A 26 -4.25 4.78 -2.08
C GLN A 26 -4.08 4.83 -3.60
N ARG A 27 -2.90 5.22 -4.09
CA ARG A 27 -2.58 5.30 -5.52
C ARG A 27 -2.06 3.98 -6.09
N LEU A 28 -1.53 3.11 -5.24
CA LEU A 28 -0.96 1.83 -5.62
C LEU A 28 -2.00 0.70 -5.59
N VAL A 29 -2.95 0.78 -4.67
CA VAL A 29 -4.01 -0.23 -4.52
C VAL A 29 -5.14 0.05 -5.53
N PRO A 30 -5.57 -0.95 -6.32
CA PRO A 30 -6.71 -0.81 -7.22
C PRO A 30 -7.97 -0.35 -6.46
N GLY A 31 -8.55 0.78 -6.88
CA GLY A 31 -9.73 1.36 -6.21
C GLY A 31 -9.44 2.02 -4.86
N GLY A 32 -8.18 2.13 -4.41
CA GLY A 32 -7.80 2.57 -3.07
C GLY A 32 -8.29 3.97 -2.67
N THR A 33 -8.50 4.88 -3.63
CA THR A 33 -9.04 6.23 -3.34
C THR A 33 -10.48 6.25 -2.84
N LYS A 34 -11.23 5.14 -3.03
CA LYS A 34 -12.64 5.00 -2.62
C LYS A 34 -12.81 4.13 -1.39
N MET A 35 -11.71 3.63 -0.81
CA MET A 35 -11.72 2.70 0.32
C MET A 35 -11.42 3.44 1.62
N ASP A 36 -12.01 2.97 2.72
CA ASP A 36 -11.54 3.32 4.05
C ASP A 36 -10.18 2.64 4.33
N THR A 37 -9.54 3.01 5.45
CA THR A 37 -8.17 2.54 5.74
C THR A 37 -8.11 1.02 5.97
N ALA A 38 -9.11 0.42 6.61
CA ALA A 38 -9.07 -1.02 6.90
C ALA A 38 -9.24 -1.81 5.61
N SER A 39 -10.25 -1.45 4.80
CA SER A 39 -10.49 -2.09 3.50
C SER A 39 -9.29 -1.93 2.56
N MET A 40 -8.65 -0.76 2.53
CA MET A 40 -7.47 -0.52 1.69
C MET A 40 -6.27 -1.37 2.11
N LEU A 41 -6.07 -1.59 3.42
CA LEU A 41 -4.98 -2.43 3.92
C LEU A 41 -5.21 -3.91 3.58
N ASP A 42 -6.45 -4.39 3.67
CA ASP A 42 -6.81 -5.74 3.26
C ASP A 42 -6.63 -5.95 1.75
N GLU A 43 -7.13 -5.00 0.94
CA GLU A 43 -6.96 -5.05 -0.51
C GLU A 43 -5.48 -4.96 -0.93
N ALA A 44 -4.65 -4.19 -0.21
CA ALA A 44 -3.21 -4.16 -0.47
C ALA A 44 -2.55 -5.54 -0.31
N ILE A 45 -2.99 -6.33 0.68
CA ILE A 45 -2.50 -7.69 0.88
C ILE A 45 -2.93 -8.58 -0.30
N HIS A 46 -4.18 -8.49 -0.73
CA HIS A 46 -4.67 -9.22 -1.89
C HIS A 46 -3.93 -8.83 -3.17
N TYR A 47 -3.70 -7.54 -3.39
CA TYR A 47 -3.01 -7.05 -4.58
C TYR A 47 -1.55 -7.53 -4.64
N VAL A 48 -0.84 -7.54 -3.52
CA VAL A 48 0.53 -8.10 -3.46
C VAL A 48 0.55 -9.60 -3.76
N LYS A 49 -0.43 -10.37 -3.23
CA LYS A 49 -0.55 -11.80 -3.55
C LYS A 49 -0.85 -12.01 -5.04
N PHE A 50 -1.73 -11.21 -5.61
CA PHE A 50 -2.09 -11.23 -7.02
C PHE A 50 -0.87 -10.95 -7.92
N LEU A 51 -0.10 -9.89 -7.63
CA LEU A 51 1.11 -9.56 -8.38
C LEU A 51 2.16 -10.70 -8.32
N LYS A 52 2.36 -11.31 -7.15
CA LYS A 52 3.26 -12.47 -7.01
C LYS A 52 2.80 -13.66 -7.86
N LEU A 53 1.50 -13.92 -7.90
CA LEU A 53 0.94 -14.99 -8.72
C LEU A 53 1.15 -14.70 -10.22
N GLN A 54 0.94 -13.47 -10.67
CA GLN A 54 1.17 -13.09 -12.06
C GLN A 54 2.63 -13.30 -12.48
N LEU A 55 3.59 -12.97 -11.61
CA LEU A 55 5.01 -13.22 -11.86
C LEU A 55 5.31 -14.73 -11.97
N GLN A 56 4.79 -15.54 -11.05
CA GLN A 56 4.96 -17.00 -11.11
C GLN A 56 4.40 -17.60 -12.40
N VAL A 57 3.19 -17.17 -12.81
CA VAL A 57 2.59 -17.62 -14.06
C VAL A 57 3.46 -17.20 -15.24
N CYS A 58 3.91 -15.95 -15.29
CA CYS A 58 4.80 -15.45 -16.35
C CYS A 58 6.11 -16.26 -16.43
N ASP A 59 6.75 -16.53 -15.28
CA ASP A 59 7.98 -17.33 -15.22
C ASP A 59 7.75 -18.77 -15.71
N THR A 60 6.62 -19.38 -15.37
CA THR A 60 6.26 -20.72 -15.88
C THR A 60 5.85 -20.72 -17.35
N CYS A 61 5.26 -19.63 -17.86
CA CYS A 61 4.94 -19.46 -19.28
C CYS A 61 6.19 -19.24 -20.15
N ASN A 62 7.29 -18.76 -19.56
CA ASN A 62 8.58 -18.61 -20.24
C ASN A 62 9.40 -19.93 -20.31
N LEU A 63 8.85 -21.05 -19.82
CA LEU A 63 9.45 -22.39 -19.89
C LEU A 63 8.77 -23.28 -20.96
N VAL A 64 8.33 -22.71 -22.07
CA VAL A 64 8.16 -23.53 -23.28
C VAL A 64 9.55 -24.01 -23.70
N PRO A 65 9.80 -25.32 -23.81
CA PRO A 65 11.03 -25.80 -24.43
C PRO A 65 11.08 -25.21 -25.84
N VAL A 66 12.09 -24.39 -26.11
CA VAL A 66 12.46 -24.07 -27.48
C VAL A 66 13.10 -25.36 -27.99
N ASP A 67 12.37 -26.07 -28.86
CA ASP A 67 12.88 -27.25 -29.57
C ASP A 67 14.23 -26.95 -30.27
#